data_AF-A0AAV4MMU1-F1
#
_entry.id   AF-A0AAV4MMU1-F1
#
_cell.length_a   1.000
_cell.length_b   1.000
_cell.length_c   1.000
_cell.angle_alpha   90.00
_cell.angle_beta   90.00
_cell.angle_gamma   90.00
#
_symmetry.space_group_name_H-M   'P 1'
#
loop_
_entity.id
_entity.type
_entity.pdbx_description
1 polymer ?
#
loop_
_entity_poly.entity_id
_entity_poly.type
_entity_poly.pdbx_seq_one_letter_code
_entity_poly.pdbx_strand_id
1 'polypeptide(L)'
;MASPFQTCDLWSLKPISGRASEVTVDVGFVCKKCHMVYPAEVLCLNHQRASCFQNKPVSEIKATLKLVQCHVECRACRERFTTIIDFKFHCDMDRHMKRVQKIQRGLRRQRLRLLSPTTLPTRWR
;
A
#
# COMPACT_ATOMS: atom_id res chain seq x y z
N MET A 1 -10.68 4.17 -24.58
CA MET A 1 -9.38 4.88 -24.50
C MET A 1 -8.89 4.75 -23.07
N ALA A 2 -7.99 3.79 -22.81
CA ALA A 2 -7.48 3.50 -21.47
C ALA A 2 -6.43 4.55 -21.09
N SER A 3 -6.52 5.06 -19.86
CA SER A 3 -5.59 6.03 -19.30
C SER A 3 -4.19 5.41 -19.15
N PRO A 4 -3.09 6.13 -19.42
CA PRO A 4 -1.73 5.60 -19.36
C PRO A 4 -1.15 5.53 -17.93
N PHE A 5 -1.98 5.76 -16.89
CA PHE A 5 -1.61 5.42 -15.52
C PHE A 5 -1.64 3.89 -15.39
N GLN A 6 -0.55 3.27 -15.84
CA GLN A 6 -0.21 1.88 -15.61
C GLN A 6 -0.59 1.55 -14.17
N THR A 7 -1.65 0.75 -14.03
CA THR A 7 -1.82 -0.08 -12.86
C THR A 7 -0.45 -0.69 -12.60
N CYS A 8 0.10 -0.50 -11.40
CA CYS A 8 1.22 -1.32 -10.98
C CYS A 8 0.71 -2.75 -11.08
N ASP A 9 1.07 -3.43 -12.17
CA ASP A 9 0.50 -4.70 -12.59
C ASP A 9 1.02 -5.82 -11.69
N LEU A 10 0.69 -5.73 -10.40
CA LEU A 10 1.08 -6.65 -9.35
C LEU A 10 0.41 -8.02 -9.53
N TRP A 11 -0.62 -8.10 -10.39
CA TRP A 11 -1.31 -9.34 -10.80
C TRP A 11 -0.41 -10.30 -11.59
N SER A 12 0.70 -9.83 -12.18
CA SER A 12 1.69 -10.69 -12.84
C SER A 12 2.74 -11.27 -11.88
N LEU A 13 2.77 -10.84 -10.61
CA LEU A 13 3.72 -11.32 -9.59
C LEU A 13 3.06 -12.31 -8.62
N LYS A 14 2.61 -13.44 -9.19
CA LYS A 14 1.98 -14.57 -8.48
C LYS A 14 2.73 -15.09 -7.22
N PRO A 15 4.08 -15.01 -7.05
CA PRO A 15 4.70 -15.52 -5.82
C PRO A 15 4.61 -14.59 -4.58
N ILE A 16 4.15 -13.34 -4.73
CA ILE A 16 4.20 -12.33 -3.63
C ILE A 16 2.92 -12.30 -2.79
N SER A 17 1.78 -12.75 -3.32
CA SER A 17 0.44 -12.55 -2.74
C SER A 17 0.23 -13.13 -1.33
N GLY A 18 1.08 -14.05 -0.88
CA GLY A 18 1.02 -14.59 0.49
C GLY A 18 1.83 -13.81 1.53
N ARG A 19 2.81 -13.00 1.13
CA ARG A 19 3.79 -12.37 2.03
C ARG A 19 3.74 -10.84 2.04
N ALA A 20 3.17 -10.23 1.00
CA ALA A 20 3.08 -8.78 0.89
C ALA A 20 1.65 -8.29 0.60
N SER A 21 1.46 -6.98 0.73
CA SER A 21 0.28 -6.24 0.28
C SER A 21 0.73 -5.00 -0.47
N GLU A 22 -0.04 -4.61 -1.49
CA GLU A 22 0.15 -3.33 -2.16
C GLU A 22 -0.44 -2.22 -1.30
N VAL A 23 0.28 -1.10 -1.18
CA VAL A 23 -0.18 0.09 -0.48
C VAL A 23 0.13 1.30 -1.33
N THR A 24 -0.85 2.17 -1.55
CA THR A 24 -0.66 3.45 -2.23
C THR A 24 -0.42 4.55 -1.21
N VAL A 25 0.54 5.42 -1.50
CA VAL A 25 0.92 6.58 -0.68
C VAL A 25 0.70 7.84 -1.49
N ASP A 26 -0.01 8.80 -0.92
CA ASP A 26 -0.22 10.09 -1.56
C ASP A 26 1.06 10.93 -1.51
N VAL A 27 1.58 11.34 -2.66
CA VAL A 27 2.85 12.07 -2.76
C VAL A 27 2.71 13.50 -3.29
N GLY A 28 1.54 13.85 -3.85
CA GLY A 28 1.27 15.24 -4.21
C GLY A 28 0.16 15.42 -5.22
N PHE A 29 0.14 16.60 -5.81
CA PHE A 29 -0.87 17.06 -6.76
C PHE A 29 -0.20 17.64 -7.99
N VAL A 30 -0.67 17.27 -9.17
CA VAL A 30 -0.09 17.65 -10.46
C VAL A 30 -1.04 18.58 -11.19
N CYS A 31 -0.51 19.70 -11.67
CA CYS A 31 -1.25 20.59 -12.56
C CYS A 31 -1.30 19.98 -13.97
N LYS A 32 -2.50 19.72 -14.50
CA LYS A 32 -2.67 19.10 -15.83
C LYS A 32 -2.18 19.96 -17.01
N LYS A 33 -1.92 21.26 -16.83
CA LYS A 33 -1.45 22.13 -17.91
C LYS A 33 0.08 22.13 -18.04
N CYS A 34 0.78 22.27 -16.91
CA CYS A 34 2.24 22.42 -16.90
C CYS A 34 2.98 21.18 -16.34
N HIS A 35 2.24 20.20 -15.83
CA HIS A 35 2.75 18.98 -15.19
C HIS A 35 3.65 19.21 -13.96
N MET A 36 3.65 20.41 -13.38
CA MET A 36 4.33 20.70 -12.13
C MET A 36 3.64 19.99 -10.96
N VAL A 37 4.45 19.45 -10.04
CA VAL A 37 4.02 18.73 -8.84
C VAL A 37 4.04 19.66 -7.63
N TYR A 38 3.00 19.58 -6.81
CA TYR A 38 2.82 20.37 -5.60
C TYR A 38 2.56 19.44 -4.40
N PRO A 39 3.12 19.71 -3.23
CA PRO A 39 2.96 18.86 -2.06
C PRO A 39 1.56 18.91 -1.45
N ALA A 40 0.78 19.97 -1.75
CA ALA A 40 -0.58 20.14 -1.26
C ALA A 40 -1.52 20.62 -2.36
N GLU A 41 -2.80 20.23 -2.26
CA GLU A 41 -3.82 20.53 -3.27
C GLU A 41 -4.00 22.04 -3.44
N VAL A 42 -4.08 22.77 -2.32
CA VAL A 42 -4.25 24.23 -2.30
C VAL A 42 -3.14 24.96 -3.07
N LEU A 43 -1.90 24.47 -3.01
CA LEU A 43 -0.77 25.07 -3.73
C LEU A 43 -0.91 24.85 -5.24
N CYS A 44 -1.36 23.66 -5.64
CA CYS A 44 -1.65 23.35 -7.04
C CYS A 44 -2.80 24.24 -7.56
N LEU A 45 -3.87 24.38 -6.78
CA LEU A 45 -5.02 25.22 -7.13
C LEU A 45 -4.64 26.70 -7.23
N ASN A 46 -3.83 27.21 -6.31
CA ASN A 46 -3.34 28.58 -6.34
C ASN A 46 -2.51 28.84 -7.60
N HIS A 47 -1.60 27.93 -7.96
CA HIS A 47 -0.87 28.00 -9.22
C HIS A 47 -1.79 27.96 -10.45
N GLN A 48 -2.80 27.08 -10.44
CA GLN A 48 -3.76 26.98 -11.54
C GLN A 48 -4.49 28.30 -11.77
N ARG A 49 -4.98 28.95 -10.71
CA ARG A 49 -5.68 30.24 -10.79
C ARG A 49 -4.75 31.37 -11.21
N ALA A 50 -3.55 31.42 -10.62
CA ALA A 50 -2.64 32.54 -10.81
C ALA A 50 -1.89 32.52 -12.16
N SER A 51 -1.67 31.35 -12.75
CA SER A 51 -0.77 31.22 -13.91
C SER A 51 -1.32 30.33 -15.02
N CYS A 52 -1.75 29.11 -14.71
CA CYS A 52 -2.09 28.16 -15.77
C CYS A 52 -3.46 28.41 -16.42
N PHE A 53 -4.43 28.93 -15.68
CA PHE A 53 -5.83 29.06 -16.09
C PHE A 53 -6.39 30.46 -15.77
N GLN A 54 -5.59 31.52 -15.93
CA GLN A 54 -5.94 32.91 -15.62
C GLN A 54 -7.27 33.38 -16.23
N ASN A 55 -7.68 32.83 -17.37
CA ASN A 55 -8.88 33.24 -18.12
C ASN A 55 -10.04 32.22 -18.03
N LYS A 56 -9.95 31.21 -17.16
CA LYS A 56 -11.04 30.22 -17.00
C LYS A 56 -11.78 30.43 -15.69
N PRO A 57 -13.12 30.28 -15.68
CA PRO A 57 -13.89 30.36 -14.45
C PRO A 57 -13.47 29.24 -13.50
N VAL A 58 -13.44 29.54 -12.19
CA VAL A 58 -12.97 28.61 -11.14
C VAL A 58 -13.73 27.28 -11.16
N SER A 59 -15.00 27.29 -11.57
CA SER A 59 -15.86 26.11 -11.74
C SER A 59 -15.36 25.12 -12.82
N GLU A 60 -14.57 25.59 -13.78
CA GLU A 60 -13.99 24.77 -14.86
C GLU A 60 -12.58 24.25 -14.54
N ILE A 61 -11.97 24.73 -13.45
CA ILE A 61 -10.64 24.31 -13.02
C ILE A 61 -10.73 22.94 -12.32
N LYS A 62 -10.94 21.87 -13.09
CA LYS A 62 -10.87 20.45 -12.66
C LYS A 62 -9.53 19.81 -13.04
N ALA A 63 -8.46 20.59 -12.90
CA ALA A 63 -7.17 20.30 -13.53
C ALA A 63 -6.12 19.74 -12.57
N THR A 64 -6.54 19.16 -11.45
CA THR A 64 -5.61 18.56 -10.47
C THR A 64 -5.65 17.04 -10.61
N LEU A 65 -4.48 16.42 -10.77
CA LEU A 65 -4.30 14.97 -10.62
C LEU A 65 -3.64 14.70 -9.28
N LYS A 66 -4.08 13.67 -8.58
CA LYS A 66 -3.40 13.19 -7.38
C LYS A 66 -2.27 12.25 -7.79
N LEU A 67 -1.05 12.57 -7.40
CA LEU A 67 0.10 11.70 -7.57
C LEU A 67 0.15 10.72 -6.40
N VAL A 68 0.10 9.44 -6.72
CA VAL A 68 0.21 8.34 -5.76
C VAL A 68 1.42 7.50 -6.10
N GLN A 69 2.13 7.06 -5.08
CA GLN A 69 3.25 6.13 -5.20
C GLN A 69 2.81 4.77 -4.68
N CYS A 70 3.03 3.71 -5.47
CA CYS A 70 2.75 2.35 -5.03
C CYS A 70 3.95 1.79 -4.26
N HIS A 71 3.65 1.20 -3.11
CA HIS A 71 4.61 0.54 -2.23
C HIS A 71 4.22 -0.91 -2.02
N VAL A 72 5.22 -1.73 -1.75
CA VAL A 72 5.08 -3.11 -1.29
C VAL A 72 5.21 -3.13 0.22
N GLU A 73 4.16 -3.51 0.95
CA GLU A 73 4.19 -3.68 2.40
C GLU A 73 4.39 -5.16 2.77
N CYS A 74 5.39 -5.43 3.61
CA CYS A 74 5.59 -6.75 4.19
C CYS A 74 4.55 -7.04 5.26
N ARG A 75 3.75 -8.11 5.12
CA ARG A 75 2.71 -8.46 6.12
C ARG A 75 3.28 -8.86 7.47
N ALA A 76 4.46 -9.48 7.48
CA ALA A 76 5.11 -9.94 8.71
C ALA A 76 5.78 -8.81 9.49
N CYS A 77 6.37 -7.84 8.78
CA CYS A 77 7.16 -6.76 9.38
C CYS A 77 6.44 -5.41 9.45
N ARG A 78 5.38 -5.22 8.65
CA ARG A 78 4.71 -3.93 8.43
C ARG A 78 5.64 -2.83 7.89
N GLU A 79 6.76 -3.24 7.28
CA GLU A 79 7.71 -2.35 6.61
C GLU A 79 7.27 -2.15 5.15
N ARG A 80 7.43 -0.92 4.63
CA ARG A 80 7.02 -0.53 3.27
C ARG A 80 8.25 -0.29 2.41
N PHE A 81 8.17 -0.73 1.15
CA PHE A 81 9.24 -0.65 0.17
C PHE A 81 8.72 -0.02 -1.10
N THR A 82 9.52 0.86 -1.71
CA THR A 82 9.18 1.54 -2.97
C THR A 82 9.39 0.63 -4.18
N THR A 83 10.23 -0.41 -4.04
CA THR A 83 10.50 -1.38 -5.11
C THR A 83 10.34 -2.81 -4.63
N ILE A 84 10.06 -3.71 -5.58
CA ILE A 84 10.00 -5.15 -5.33
C ILE A 84 11.38 -5.72 -4.98
N ILE A 85 12.46 -5.12 -5.49
CA ILE A 85 13.83 -5.57 -5.25
C ILE A 85 14.19 -5.36 -3.77
N ASP A 86 13.92 -4.17 -3.24
CA ASP A 86 14.15 -3.86 -1.82
C ASP A 86 13.32 -4.78 -0.91
N PHE A 87 12.08 -5.05 -1.30
CA PHE A 87 11.22 -6.00 -0.59
C PHE A 87 11.78 -7.44 -0.60
N LYS A 88 12.30 -7.91 -1.74
CA LYS A 88 12.94 -9.23 -1.84
C LYS A 88 14.18 -9.30 -0.97
N PHE A 89 15.06 -8.29 -1.04
CA PHE A 89 16.23 -8.19 -0.18
C PHE A 89 15.84 -8.22 1.30
N HIS A 90 14.80 -7.47 1.70
CA HIS A 90 14.23 -7.54 3.04
C HIS A 90 13.80 -8.95 3.45
N CYS A 91 13.17 -9.71 2.54
CA CYS A 91 12.72 -11.07 2.83
C CYS A 91 13.87 -12.05 3.10
N ASP A 92 15.03 -11.81 2.49
CA ASP A 92 16.23 -12.64 2.63
C ASP A 92 17.05 -12.30 3.89
N MET A 93 16.73 -11.19 4.59
CA MET A 93 17.40 -10.83 5.83
C MET A 93 17.05 -11.77 6.99
N ASP A 94 18.05 -12.19 7.77
CA ASP A 94 17.88 -13.01 8.98
C ASP A 94 16.82 -12.47 9.94
N ARG A 95 16.76 -11.13 10.08
CA ARG A 95 15.79 -10.45 10.92
C ARG A 95 14.35 -10.77 10.49
N HIS A 96 14.08 -10.73 9.19
CA HIS A 96 12.78 -11.08 8.62
C HIS A 96 12.47 -12.55 8.86
N MET A 97 13.41 -13.45 8.53
CA MET A 97 13.21 -14.90 8.65
C MET A 97 12.89 -15.31 10.09
N LYS A 98 13.63 -14.79 11.08
CA LYS A 98 13.38 -15.03 12.51
C LYS A 98 11.99 -14.54 12.93
N ARG A 99 11.56 -13.37 12.43
CA ARG A 99 10.22 -12.83 12.71
C ARG A 99 9.12 -13.71 12.11
N VAL A 100 9.26 -14.14 10.86
CA VAL A 100 8.30 -15.04 10.20
C VAL A 100 8.17 -16.36 10.97
N GLN A 101 9.29 -16.98 11.35
CA GLN A 101 9.27 -18.20 12.16
C GLN A 101 8.56 -18.01 13.51
N LYS A 102 8.81 -16.88 14.19
CA LYS A 102 8.14 -16.55 15.46
C LYS A 102 6.62 -16.42 15.27
N ILE A 103 6.17 -15.75 14.22
CA ILE A 103 4.74 -15.60 13.88
C ILE A 103 4.12 -16.97 13.59
N GLN A 104 4.75 -17.80 12.76
CA GLN A 104 4.26 -19.15 12.44
C GLN A 104 4.12 -20.04 13.68
N ARG A 105 5.11 -20.00 14.59
CA ARG A 105 5.05 -20.73 15.86
C ARG A 105 3.91 -20.23 16.74
N GLY A 106 3.69 -18.91 16.81
CA GLY A 106 2.57 -18.31 17.53
C GLY A 106 1.21 -18.76 17.00
N LEU A 107 1.02 -18.69 15.69
CA LEU A 107 -0.20 -19.13 15.01
C LEU A 107 -0.47 -20.63 15.23
N ARG A 108 0.56 -21.48 15.13
CA ARG A 108 0.43 -22.92 15.39
C ARG A 108 0.01 -23.19 16.84
N ARG A 109 0.60 -22.49 17.81
CA ARG A 109 0.22 -22.58 19.23
C ARG A 109 -1.22 -22.13 19.47
N GLN A 110 -1.64 -21.04 18.85
CA GLN A 110 -3.01 -20.54 18.96
C GLN A 110 -4.02 -21.53 18.35
N ARG A 111 -3.71 -22.09 17.17
CA ARG A 111 -4.53 -23.13 16.54
C ARG A 111 -4.67 -24.36 17.42
N LEU A 112 -3.59 -24.83 18.03
CA LEU A 112 -3.62 -25.96 18.98
C LEU A 112 -4.49 -25.66 20.21
N ARG A 113 -4.46 -24.43 20.75
CA ARG A 113 -5.35 -24.03 21.86
C ARG A 113 -6.82 -24.02 21.46
N LEU A 114 -7.16 -23.59 20.25
CA LEU A 114 -8.55 -23.59 19.78
C LEU A 114 -9.07 -25.00 19.50
N LEU A 115 -8.18 -25.94 19.20
CA LEU A 115 -8.50 -27.35 18.98
C LEU A 115 -8.52 -28.17 20.27
N SER A 116 -8.21 -27.59 21.44
CA SER A 116 -8.33 -28.33 22.69
C SER A 116 -9.81 -28.64 22.94
N PRO A 117 -10.20 -29.93 23.12
CA PRO A 117 -11.58 -30.27 23.45
C PRO A 117 -11.92 -29.56 24.76
N THR A 118 -12.85 -28.62 24.69
CA THR A 118 -13.47 -28.02 25.85
C THR A 118 -14.07 -29.16 26.65
N THR A 119 -13.51 -29.39 27.84
CA THR A 119 -14.08 -30.12 28.98
C THR A 119 -15.38 -30.86 28.68
N LEU A 120 -15.30 -32.19 28.50
CA LEU A 120 -16.46 -33.06 28.66
C LEU A 120 -17.16 -32.70 29.99
N PRO A 121 -18.47 -32.37 30.00
CA PRO A 121 -19.17 -32.14 31.24
C PRO A 121 -19.18 -33.43 32.05
N THR A 122 -18.52 -33.41 33.20
CA THR A 122 -18.28 -34.55 34.09
C THR A 122 -19.53 -34.96 34.87
N ARG A 123 -20.68 -35.13 34.21
CA ARG A 123 -21.92 -35.43 34.92
C ARG A 123 -22.81 -36.44 34.20
N TRP A 124 -22.43 -37.70 34.31
CA TRP A 124 -23.38 -38.81 34.26
C TRP A 124 -22.99 -39.80 35.37
N ARG A 125 -23.57 -39.55 36.55
CA ARG A 125 -23.74 -40.52 37.63
C ARG A 125 -25.18 -41.02 37.55
#